data_AF-A0A9D4H0T4-F1
#
_entry.id   AF-A0A9D4H0T4-F1
#
_cell.length_a   1.000
_cell.length_b   1.000
_cell.length_c   1.000
_cell.angle_alpha   90.00
_cell.angle_beta   90.00
_cell.angle_gamma   90.00
#
_symmetry.space_group_name_H-M   'P 1'
#
loop_
_entity.id
_entity.type
_entity.pdbx_description
1 polymer ?
#
loop_
_entity_poly.entity_id
_entity_poly.type
_entity_poly.pdbx_seq_one_letter_code
_entity_poly.pdbx_strand_id
1 'polypeptide(L)'
;MFAILFSSVTGIMNGANMSGELKDPSKSIPKGTLGAVLFTFITYMILFILIGGSCSRDLLINDYLFLQDINFWNGMVLIGIFATTLSAALGNLIGGSRILEALANDQLFGCILNPATKTTKGGNPYMAVLITWFLVQLVMLVGSLNLIAKPTTVFFLLAYAAVNLACAALDLASAPNFRPTFRFYSWHLSLVGLVGCLIMCFLISAVYSSVAIIFMLIMIIGLHFRALPTQWGSISQALIFHQVRKYLLMLDIRKAHVKYWRPQILLMVSRPRQSSELIDFINDIKK
;
A
#
# COMPACT_ATOMS: atom_id res chain seq x y z
N MET A 1 6.98 15.18 18.30
CA MET A 1 7.24 13.96 19.09
C MET A 1 6.57 12.73 18.45
N PHE A 2 5.26 12.75 18.18
CA PHE A 2 4.55 11.63 17.55
C PHE A 2 5.21 11.09 16.27
N ALA A 3 5.67 11.95 15.35
CA ALA A 3 6.34 11.52 14.11
C ALA A 3 7.61 10.69 14.33
N ILE A 4 8.35 10.96 15.41
CA ILE A 4 9.57 10.24 15.76
C ILE A 4 9.18 8.88 16.36
N LEU A 5 8.23 8.87 17.30
CA LEU A 5 7.74 7.64 17.92
C LEU A 5 7.01 6.73 16.92
N PHE A 6 6.29 7.31 15.95
CA PHE A 6 5.61 6.55 14.91
C PHE A 6 6.58 5.75 14.06
N SER A 7 7.77 6.29 13.77
CA SER A 7 8.81 5.56 13.02
C SER A 7 9.15 4.21 13.69
N SER A 8 9.07 4.12 15.02
CA SER A 8 9.34 2.91 15.82
C SER A 8 8.23 1.85 15.76
N VAL A 9 7.03 2.18 15.26
CA VAL A 9 5.92 1.23 15.04
C VAL A 9 5.68 0.93 13.56
N THR A 10 6.54 1.45 12.67
CA THR A 10 6.50 1.10 11.25
C THR A 10 7.03 -0.32 10.98
N GLY A 11 6.87 -0.81 9.74
CA GLY A 11 7.44 -2.09 9.34
C GLY A 11 6.49 -3.28 9.42
N ILE A 12 5.19 -3.07 9.68
CA ILE A 12 4.18 -4.14 9.65
C ILE A 12 4.10 -4.84 8.29
N MET A 13 4.49 -4.16 7.20
CA MET A 13 4.51 -4.70 5.85
C MET A 13 5.73 -5.58 5.55
N ASN A 14 6.75 -5.61 6.41
CA ASN A 14 7.94 -6.42 6.16
C ASN A 14 7.62 -7.91 6.03
N GLY A 15 6.62 -8.40 6.77
CA GLY A 15 6.13 -9.77 6.64
C GLY A 15 5.46 -10.06 5.29
N ALA A 16 4.87 -9.05 4.64
CA ALA A 16 4.23 -9.19 3.32
C ALA A 16 5.24 -9.05 2.16
N ASN A 17 6.32 -8.29 2.36
CA ASN A 17 7.37 -8.08 1.36
C ASN A 17 8.12 -9.38 0.97
N MET A 18 8.08 -10.41 1.84
CA MET A 18 8.67 -11.73 1.60
C MET A 18 7.62 -12.82 1.35
N SER A 19 6.41 -12.43 0.94
CA SER A 19 5.29 -13.35 0.73
C SER A 19 5.58 -14.47 -0.29
N GLY A 20 6.41 -14.20 -1.30
CA GLY A 20 6.82 -15.18 -2.32
C GLY A 20 7.70 -16.32 -1.80
N GLU A 21 8.29 -16.20 -0.60
CA GLU A 21 9.16 -17.22 -0.01
C GLU A 21 8.48 -18.04 1.10
N LEU A 22 7.27 -17.65 1.50
CA LEU A 22 6.52 -18.34 2.55
C LEU A 22 5.85 -19.60 2.00
N LYS A 23 5.96 -20.70 2.74
CA LYS A 23 5.25 -21.96 2.42
C LYS A 23 3.73 -21.77 2.35
N ASP A 24 3.15 -21.04 3.32
CA ASP A 24 1.71 -20.77 3.41
C ASP A 24 1.44 -19.28 3.72
N PRO A 25 1.52 -18.38 2.72
CA PRO A 25 1.44 -16.93 2.95
C PRO A 25 0.10 -16.48 3.57
N SER A 26 -1.01 -17.11 3.15
CA SER A 26 -2.37 -16.76 3.58
C SER A 26 -2.63 -16.96 5.07
N LYS A 27 -1.90 -17.88 5.72
CA LYS A 27 -2.00 -18.15 7.16
C LYS A 27 -0.87 -17.50 7.95
N SER A 28 0.34 -17.48 7.40
CA SER A 28 1.53 -17.00 8.10
C SER A 28 1.57 -15.47 8.22
N ILE A 29 1.17 -14.73 7.17
CA ILE A 29 1.22 -13.26 7.18
C ILE A 29 0.28 -12.67 8.25
N PRO A 30 -1.03 -13.03 8.33
CA PRO A 30 -1.91 -12.44 9.33
C PRO A 30 -1.49 -12.80 10.76
N LYS A 31 -1.11 -14.06 11.01
CA LYS A 31 -0.69 -14.50 12.34
C LYS A 31 0.62 -13.85 12.79
N GLY A 32 1.62 -13.81 11.89
CA GLY A 32 2.91 -13.20 12.17
C GLY A 32 2.80 -11.69 12.43
N THR A 33 2.06 -10.98 11.57
CA THR A 33 1.91 -9.53 11.68
C THR A 33 1.15 -9.13 12.95
N LEU A 34 0.01 -9.76 13.24
CA LEU A 34 -0.76 -9.45 14.46
C LEU A 34 -0.01 -9.85 15.73
N GLY A 35 0.68 -11.00 15.72
CA GLY A 35 1.51 -11.43 16.85
C GLY A 35 2.66 -10.46 17.12
N ALA A 36 3.36 -10.00 16.08
CA ALA A 36 4.45 -9.04 16.20
C ALA A 36 3.96 -7.67 16.70
N VAL A 37 2.83 -7.18 16.18
CA VAL A 37 2.21 -5.92 16.63
C VAL A 37 1.79 -6.00 18.10
N LEU A 38 1.17 -7.12 18.52
CA LEU A 38 0.77 -7.29 19.91
C LEU A 38 1.98 -7.35 20.86
N PHE A 39 3.02 -8.09 20.47
CA PHE A 39 4.26 -8.20 21.25
C PHE A 39 4.97 -6.84 21.40
N THR A 40 5.13 -6.10 20.30
CA THR A 40 5.74 -4.76 20.31
C THR A 40 4.91 -3.75 21.10
N PHE A 41 3.58 -3.81 21.00
CA PHE A 41 2.69 -2.98 21.80
C PHE A 41 2.85 -3.23 23.31
N ILE A 42 2.81 -4.50 23.74
CA ILE A 42 2.97 -4.87 25.15
C ILE A 42 4.34 -4.43 25.69
N THR A 43 5.41 -4.68 24.92
CA THR A 43 6.77 -4.29 25.33
C THR A 43 6.93 -2.78 25.44
N TYR A 44 6.39 -1.98 24.51
CA TYR A 44 6.39 -0.51 24.64
C TYR A 44 5.57 -0.02 25.82
N MET A 45 4.42 -0.62 26.12
CA MET A 45 3.60 -0.24 27.28
C MET A 45 4.31 -0.54 28.60
N ILE A 46 4.93 -1.71 28.73
CA ILE A 46 5.72 -2.07 29.91
C ILE A 46 6.88 -1.09 30.09
N LEU A 47 7.64 -0.84 29.02
CA LEU A 47 8.79 0.07 29.06
C LEU A 47 8.36 1.49 29.44
N PHE A 48 7.25 1.99 28.89
CA PHE A 48 6.69 3.30 29.22
C PHE A 48 6.33 3.42 30.71
N ILE A 49 5.64 2.43 31.28
CA ILE A 49 5.24 2.42 32.69
C ILE A 49 6.46 2.32 33.61
N LEU A 50 7.41 1.43 33.30
CA LEU A 50 8.61 1.25 34.12
C LEU A 50 9.50 2.49 34.12
N ILE A 51 9.74 3.11 32.97
CA ILE A 51 10.54 4.34 32.87
C ILE A 51 9.84 5.49 33.59
N GLY A 52 8.53 5.64 33.39
CA GLY A 52 7.74 6.69 34.06
C GLY A 52 7.69 6.53 35.58
N GLY A 53 7.79 5.31 36.11
CA GLY A 53 7.82 5.04 37.54
C GLY A 53 9.20 5.07 38.20
N SER A 54 10.29 4.98 37.43
CA SER A 54 11.66 4.82 37.96
C SER A 54 12.59 6.01 37.70
N CYS A 55 12.36 6.77 36.63
CA CYS A 55 13.28 7.81 36.17
C CYS A 55 12.76 9.22 36.52
N SER A 56 13.67 10.12 36.90
CA SER A 56 13.33 11.53 37.09
C SER A 56 13.06 12.21 35.74
N ARG A 57 12.20 13.23 35.74
CA ARG A 57 11.85 13.97 34.52
C ARG A 57 13.05 14.67 33.89
N ASP A 58 13.95 15.21 34.71
CA ASP A 58 15.14 15.92 34.24
C ASP A 58 16.12 14.99 33.51
N LEU A 59 16.27 13.75 33.98
CA LEU A 59 17.08 12.74 33.30
C LEU A 59 16.50 12.44 31.91
N LEU A 60 15.18 12.23 31.81
CA LEU A 60 14.50 11.89 30.56
C LEU A 60 14.50 13.01 29.51
N ILE A 61 14.66 14.27 29.92
CA ILE A 61 14.70 15.42 29.01
C ILE A 61 16.11 15.63 28.44
N ASN A 62 17.13 15.46 29.28
CA ASN A 62 18.49 15.88 28.95
C ASN A 62 19.35 14.74 28.42
N ASP A 63 19.05 13.49 28.76
CA ASP A 63 19.86 12.34 28.38
C ASP A 63 19.10 11.37 27.45
N TYR A 64 19.58 11.25 26.22
CA TYR A 64 19.07 10.30 25.23
C TYR A 64 19.55 8.85 25.48
N LEU A 65 20.63 8.67 26.24
CA LEU A 65 21.31 7.40 26.52
C LEU A 65 21.05 6.89 27.94
N PHE A 66 20.10 7.48 28.67
CA PHE A 66 19.77 7.13 30.06
C PHE A 66 19.51 5.62 30.29
N LEU A 67 19.03 4.90 29.27
CA LEU A 67 18.83 3.45 29.32
C LEU A 67 20.13 2.67 29.53
N GLN A 68 21.28 3.20 29.11
CA GLN A 68 22.59 2.57 29.33
C GLN A 68 22.97 2.56 30.80
N ASP A 69 22.67 3.62 31.54
CA ASP A 69 23.07 3.80 32.94
C ASP A 69 22.20 3.00 33.93
N ILE A 70 20.94 2.73 33.55
CA ILE A 70 20.00 1.94 34.37
C ILE A 70 20.24 0.44 34.17
N ASN A 71 20.82 0.05 33.04
CA ASN A 71 20.98 -1.36 32.72
C ASN A 71 22.05 -2.03 33.58
N PHE A 72 21.89 -3.33 33.85
CA PHE A 72 22.85 -4.09 34.66
C PHE A 72 24.27 -4.06 34.08
N TRP A 73 24.38 -4.00 32.74
CA TRP A 73 25.64 -3.80 32.04
C TRP A 73 25.50 -2.72 30.96
N ASN A 74 26.26 -1.63 31.10
CA ASN A 74 26.17 -0.45 30.23
C ASN A 74 26.38 -0.80 28.74
N GLY A 75 27.23 -1.79 28.43
CA GLY A 75 27.53 -2.21 27.06
C GLY A 75 26.37 -2.94 26.35
N MET A 76 25.44 -3.55 27.08
CA MET A 76 24.38 -4.38 26.49
C MET A 76 23.40 -3.56 25.65
N VAL A 77 23.06 -2.35 26.11
CA VAL A 77 22.14 -1.46 25.38
C VAL A 77 22.79 -1.00 24.08
N LEU A 78 24.08 -0.67 24.10
CA LEU A 78 24.82 -0.28 22.91
C LEU A 78 24.89 -1.43 21.88
N ILE A 79 25.20 -2.66 22.31
CA ILE A 79 25.16 -3.85 21.45
C ILE A 79 23.76 -4.07 20.87
N GLY A 80 22.72 -3.91 21.69
CA GLY A 80 21.32 -4.01 21.26
C GLY A 80 20.96 -2.97 20.19
N ILE A 81 21.38 -1.72 20.37
CA ILE A 81 21.18 -0.65 19.38
C ILE A 81 21.87 -1.01 18.06
N PHE A 82 23.14 -1.43 18.09
CA PHE A 82 23.85 -1.83 16.87
C PHE A 82 23.19 -3.03 16.17
N ALA A 83 22.85 -4.07 16.91
CA ALA A 83 22.24 -5.28 16.35
C ALA A 83 20.86 -4.99 15.72
N THR A 84 20.02 -4.22 16.42
CA THR A 84 18.66 -3.88 15.95
C THR A 84 18.68 -2.91 14.78
N THR A 85 19.51 -1.86 14.82
CA THR A 85 19.62 -0.89 13.72
C THR A 85 20.21 -1.52 12.46
N LEU A 86 21.24 -2.35 12.57
CA LEU A 86 21.81 -3.07 11.44
C LEU A 86 20.80 -4.05 10.82
N SER A 87 20.09 -4.82 11.66
CA SER A 87 19.06 -5.74 11.21
C SER A 87 17.93 -5.02 10.47
N ALA A 88 17.42 -3.93 11.03
CA ALA A 88 16.37 -3.12 10.42
C ALA A 88 16.84 -2.48 9.10
N ALA A 89 18.08 -1.98 9.04
CA ALA A 89 18.64 -1.40 7.82
C ALA A 89 18.75 -2.44 6.69
N LEU A 90 19.27 -3.63 6.99
CA LEU A 90 19.38 -4.73 6.02
C LEU A 90 18.00 -5.20 5.55
N GLY A 91 17.06 -5.37 6.47
CA GLY A 91 15.69 -5.77 6.15
C GLY A 91 14.98 -4.78 5.21
N ASN A 92 15.12 -3.48 5.47
CA ASN A 92 14.53 -2.44 4.61
C ASN A 92 15.22 -2.33 3.24
N LEU A 93 16.55 -2.56 3.16
CA LEU A 93 17.28 -2.56 1.90
C LEU A 93 16.85 -3.72 0.99
N ILE A 94 16.71 -4.93 1.55
CA ILE A 94 16.25 -6.12 0.83
C ILE A 94 14.77 -5.97 0.44
N GLY A 95 13.92 -5.51 1.36
CA GLY A 95 12.49 -5.30 1.09
C GLY A 95 12.26 -4.25 -0.01
N GLY A 96 12.94 -3.10 0.08
CA GLY A 96 12.81 -2.02 -0.89
C GLY A 96 13.30 -2.40 -2.29
N SER A 97 14.40 -3.15 -2.38
CA SER A 97 14.93 -3.58 -3.68
C SER A 97 14.02 -4.59 -4.38
N ARG A 98 13.39 -5.52 -3.65
CA ARG A 98 12.42 -6.46 -4.23
C ARG A 98 11.12 -5.79 -4.69
N ILE A 99 10.63 -4.79 -3.94
CA ILE A 99 9.49 -3.99 -4.38
C ILE A 99 9.83 -3.25 -5.68
N LEU A 100 11.04 -2.66 -5.76
CA LEU A 100 11.51 -1.96 -6.94
C LEU A 100 11.67 -2.89 -8.16
N GLU A 101 12.19 -4.10 -7.94
CA GLU A 101 12.30 -5.13 -8.98
C GLU A 101 10.92 -5.55 -9.50
N ALA A 102 9.97 -5.86 -8.61
CA ALA A 102 8.61 -6.24 -8.99
C ALA A 102 7.95 -5.13 -9.82
N LEU A 103 8.08 -3.88 -9.38
CA LEU A 103 7.56 -2.71 -10.08
C LEU A 103 8.18 -2.51 -11.47
N ALA A 104 9.47 -2.83 -11.62
CA ALA A 104 10.18 -2.77 -12.88
C ALA A 104 9.74 -3.86 -13.86
N ASN A 105 9.51 -5.08 -13.36
CA ASN A 105 9.02 -6.22 -14.15
C ASN A 105 7.60 -5.98 -14.68
N ASP A 106 6.77 -5.25 -13.95
CA ASP A 106 5.43 -4.86 -14.38
C ASP A 106 5.42 -3.76 -15.47
N GLN A 107 6.59 -3.22 -15.85
CA GLN A 107 6.77 -2.17 -16.88
C GLN A 107 5.88 -0.92 -16.70
N LEU A 108 5.35 -0.68 -15.49
CA LEU A 108 4.43 0.42 -15.17
C LEU A 108 5.02 1.81 -15.49
N PHE A 109 6.33 1.97 -15.33
CA PHE A 109 7.04 3.22 -15.59
C PHE A 109 7.88 3.18 -16.89
N GLY A 110 7.67 2.18 -17.74
CA GLY A 110 8.39 1.99 -19.00
C GLY A 110 9.90 1.85 -18.82
N CYS A 111 10.68 2.49 -19.70
CA CYS A 111 12.13 2.32 -19.77
C CYS A 111 12.91 2.84 -18.55
N ILE A 112 12.32 3.70 -17.71
CA ILE A 112 13.01 4.36 -16.58
C ILE A 112 13.44 3.33 -15.53
N LEU A 113 12.59 2.34 -15.23
CA LEU A 113 12.87 1.29 -14.25
C LEU A 113 13.46 0.02 -14.87
N ASN A 114 13.62 -0.04 -16.19
CA ASN A 114 14.18 -1.21 -16.88
C ASN A 114 15.53 -1.72 -16.31
N PRO A 115 16.50 -0.89 -15.89
CA PRO A 115 17.73 -1.42 -15.30
C PRO A 115 17.52 -2.21 -14.00
N ALA A 116 16.44 -1.96 -13.25
CA ALA A 116 16.13 -2.67 -12.01
C ALA A 116 15.63 -4.12 -12.23
N THR A 117 15.30 -4.51 -13.47
CA THR A 117 14.88 -5.87 -13.83
C THR A 117 16.04 -6.88 -13.91
N LYS A 118 17.30 -6.40 -13.89
CA LYS A 118 18.47 -7.27 -14.04
C LYS A 118 18.71 -8.11 -12.78
N THR A 119 18.52 -9.41 -12.92
CA THR A 119 18.74 -10.41 -11.87
C THR A 119 20.00 -11.24 -12.09
N THR A 120 20.56 -11.76 -11.01
CA THR A 120 21.64 -12.76 -11.02
C THR A 120 21.06 -14.14 -11.40
N LYS A 121 21.92 -15.10 -11.79
CA LYS A 121 21.53 -16.50 -12.05
C LYS A 121 20.72 -17.16 -10.91
N GLY A 122 20.91 -16.70 -9.66
CA GLY A 122 20.15 -17.17 -8.49
C GLY A 122 18.86 -16.39 -8.20
N GLY A 123 18.37 -15.54 -9.12
CA GLY A 123 17.14 -14.78 -8.95
C GLY A 123 17.23 -13.52 -8.07
N ASN A 124 18.45 -13.14 -7.65
CA ASN A 124 18.64 -11.95 -6.80
C ASN A 124 18.77 -10.65 -7.64
N PRO A 125 17.99 -9.59 -7.37
CA PRO A 125 17.99 -8.35 -8.15
C PRO A 125 19.11 -7.38 -7.74
N TYR A 126 20.35 -7.66 -8.18
CA TYR A 126 21.50 -6.86 -7.77
C TYR A 126 21.42 -5.39 -8.22
N MET A 127 20.86 -5.10 -9.40
CA MET A 127 20.69 -3.71 -9.85
C MET A 127 19.67 -2.95 -9.02
N ALA A 128 18.58 -3.58 -8.61
CA ALA A 128 17.60 -2.95 -7.73
C ALA A 128 18.21 -2.61 -6.36
N VAL A 129 19.07 -3.50 -5.82
CA VAL A 129 19.82 -3.26 -4.58
C VAL A 129 20.78 -2.09 -4.71
N LEU A 130 21.49 -1.96 -5.83
CA LEU A 130 22.41 -0.84 -6.06
C LEU A 130 21.67 0.50 -6.20
N ILE A 131 20.52 0.51 -6.88
CA ILE A 131 19.69 1.70 -7.03
C ILE A 131 19.14 2.13 -5.66
N THR A 132 18.61 1.20 -4.85
CA THR A 132 18.10 1.54 -3.52
C THR A 132 19.22 2.01 -2.60
N TRP A 133 20.40 1.38 -2.64
CA TRP A 133 21.58 1.82 -1.89
C TRP A 133 21.97 3.26 -2.26
N PHE A 134 22.04 3.58 -3.55
CA PHE A 134 22.37 4.93 -4.02
C PHE A 134 21.34 5.97 -3.55
N LEU A 135 20.04 5.67 -3.64
CA LEU A 135 18.98 6.55 -3.15
C LEU A 135 19.05 6.79 -1.64
N VAL A 136 19.30 5.73 -0.85
CA VAL A 136 19.47 5.85 0.61
C VAL A 136 20.69 6.72 0.94
N GLN A 137 21.79 6.57 0.20
CA GLN A 137 22.98 7.39 0.40
C GLN A 137 22.70 8.88 0.17
N LEU A 138 21.92 9.23 -0.86
CA LEU A 138 21.52 10.63 -1.10
C LEU A 138 20.70 11.21 0.05
N VAL A 139 19.81 10.42 0.65
CA VAL A 139 19.01 10.85 1.81
C VAL A 139 19.88 11.00 3.06
N MET A 140 20.86 10.12 3.25
CA MET A 140 21.81 10.19 4.38
C MET A 140 22.65 11.48 4.38
N LEU A 141 22.93 12.07 3.21
CA LEU A 141 23.71 13.31 3.09
C LEU A 141 23.03 14.53 3.76
N VAL A 142 21.73 14.47 4.09
CA VAL A 142 21.01 15.51 4.82
C VAL A 142 21.51 15.66 6.28
N GLY A 143 22.17 14.64 6.83
CA GLY A 143 22.92 14.73 8.08
C GLY A 143 22.12 14.86 9.38
N SER A 144 20.78 14.82 9.34
CA SER A 144 19.94 14.94 10.54
C SER A 144 18.75 13.98 10.56
N LEU A 145 18.74 13.09 11.56
CA LEU A 145 17.70 12.07 11.74
C LEU A 145 16.31 12.69 11.97
N ASN A 146 16.23 13.77 12.74
CA ASN A 146 14.96 14.45 13.03
C ASN A 146 14.31 15.07 11.78
N LEU A 147 15.10 15.50 10.79
CA LEU A 147 14.56 16.00 9.53
C LEU A 147 14.12 14.86 8.62
N ILE A 148 14.84 13.73 8.62
CA ILE A 148 14.51 12.54 7.80
C ILE A 148 13.27 11.81 8.36
N ALA A 149 13.10 11.74 9.68
CA ALA A 149 12.03 10.98 10.31
C ALA A 149 10.62 11.46 9.92
N LYS A 150 10.43 12.78 9.75
CA LYS A 150 9.12 13.37 9.39
C LYS A 150 8.63 12.92 8.00
N PRO A 151 9.36 13.14 6.89
CA PRO A 151 8.93 12.70 5.57
C PRO A 151 8.81 11.18 5.48
N THR A 152 9.71 10.40 6.10
CA THR A 152 9.61 8.94 6.13
C THR A 152 8.31 8.47 6.78
N THR A 153 7.94 9.03 7.92
CA THR A 153 6.67 8.71 8.58
C THR A 153 5.46 9.08 7.72
N VAL A 154 5.48 10.24 7.06
CA VAL A 154 4.41 10.66 6.14
C VAL A 154 4.25 9.66 4.99
N PHE A 155 5.33 9.19 4.38
CA PHE A 155 5.27 8.19 3.32
C PHE A 155 4.69 6.84 3.79
N PHE A 156 5.07 6.36 4.97
CA PHE A 156 4.49 5.14 5.54
C PHE A 156 2.99 5.28 5.84
N LEU A 157 2.58 6.40 6.45
CA LEU A 157 1.15 6.68 6.70
C LEU A 157 0.36 6.74 5.41
N LEU A 158 0.93 7.34 4.35
CA LEU A 158 0.28 7.42 3.05
C LEU A 158 0.16 6.05 2.36
N ALA A 159 1.18 5.19 2.49
CA ALA A 159 1.10 3.81 2.01
C ALA A 159 0.03 3.00 2.76
N TYR A 160 -0.06 3.14 4.09
CA TYR A 160 -1.12 2.51 4.88
C TYR A 160 -2.51 3.05 4.55
N ALA A 161 -2.62 4.36 4.30
CA ALA A 161 -3.85 4.98 3.82
C ALA A 161 -4.24 4.42 2.44
N ALA A 162 -3.31 4.29 1.50
CA ALA A 162 -3.57 3.75 0.18
C ALA A 162 -4.05 2.30 0.21
N VAL A 163 -3.44 1.44 1.05
CA VAL A 163 -3.88 0.05 1.23
C VAL A 163 -5.28 -0.01 1.84
N ASN A 164 -5.55 0.79 2.87
CA ASN A 164 -6.89 0.86 3.47
C ASN A 164 -7.94 1.40 2.48
N LEU A 165 -7.61 2.43 1.71
CA LEU A 165 -8.48 2.95 0.67
C LEU A 165 -8.79 1.87 -0.39
N ALA A 166 -7.77 1.14 -0.85
CA ALA A 166 -7.94 0.09 -1.83
C ALA A 166 -8.85 -1.04 -1.31
N CYS A 167 -8.64 -1.52 -0.08
CA CYS A 167 -9.50 -2.54 0.52
C CYS A 167 -10.95 -2.06 0.68
N ALA A 168 -11.14 -0.86 1.24
CA ALA A 168 -12.47 -0.28 1.41
C ALA A 168 -13.19 -0.06 0.07
N ALA A 169 -12.48 0.44 -0.95
CA ALA A 169 -13.02 0.68 -2.28
C ALA A 169 -13.40 -0.63 -2.99
N LEU A 170 -12.58 -1.67 -2.91
CA LEU A 170 -12.85 -2.97 -3.55
C LEU A 170 -14.07 -3.68 -2.93
N ASP A 171 -14.21 -3.60 -1.61
CA ASP A 171 -15.34 -4.20 -0.89
C ASP A 171 -16.65 -3.42 -1.15
N LEU A 172 -16.59 -2.08 -1.09
CA LEU A 172 -17.73 -1.21 -1.39
C LEU A 172 -18.17 -1.32 -2.85
N ALA A 173 -17.21 -1.51 -3.77
CA ALA A 173 -17.47 -1.80 -5.18
C ALA A 173 -18.02 -3.21 -5.42
N SER A 174 -17.98 -4.09 -4.41
CA SER A 174 -18.32 -5.51 -4.52
C SER A 174 -17.61 -6.17 -5.70
N ALA A 175 -16.30 -5.91 -5.83
CA ALA A 175 -15.49 -6.45 -6.91
C ALA A 175 -15.50 -7.99 -6.86
N PRO A 176 -15.85 -8.71 -7.95
CA PRO A 176 -16.04 -10.17 -7.91
C PRO A 176 -14.83 -10.98 -7.41
N ASN A 177 -13.63 -10.45 -7.70
CA ASN A 177 -12.35 -11.07 -7.39
C ASN A 177 -11.87 -10.76 -5.96
N PHE A 178 -12.48 -9.78 -5.27
CA PHE A 178 -12.11 -9.40 -3.93
C PHE A 178 -13.02 -10.11 -2.91
N ARG A 179 -12.55 -11.23 -2.36
CA ARG A 179 -13.27 -12.04 -1.36
C ARG A 179 -12.38 -12.29 -0.14
N PRO A 180 -12.25 -11.32 0.77
CA PRO A 180 -11.41 -11.47 1.94
C PRO A 180 -11.91 -12.62 2.83
N THR A 181 -11.06 -13.62 3.04
CA THR A 181 -11.36 -14.81 3.86
C THR A 181 -11.04 -14.62 5.34
N PHE A 182 -10.43 -13.48 5.70
CA PHE A 182 -10.02 -13.18 7.06
C PHE A 182 -11.22 -12.79 7.93
N ARG A 183 -11.44 -13.53 9.03
CA ARG A 183 -12.64 -13.42 9.89
C ARG A 183 -12.87 -12.03 10.51
N PHE A 184 -11.80 -11.31 10.86
CA PHE A 184 -11.90 -10.01 11.55
C PHE A 184 -11.84 -8.81 10.59
N TYR A 185 -11.84 -9.06 9.28
CA TYR A 185 -11.88 -8.00 8.30
C TYR A 185 -13.29 -7.41 8.19
N SER A 186 -13.40 -6.08 8.11
CA SER A 186 -14.60 -5.38 7.66
C SER A 186 -14.22 -4.08 6.96
N TRP A 187 -15.04 -3.63 6.01
CA TRP A 187 -14.82 -2.35 5.30
C TRP A 187 -14.80 -1.14 6.26
N HIS A 188 -15.58 -1.19 7.35
CA HIS A 188 -15.59 -0.14 8.37
C HIS A 188 -14.23 -0.01 9.06
N LEU A 189 -13.59 -1.13 9.43
CA LEU A 189 -12.26 -1.12 10.02
C LEU A 189 -11.23 -0.50 9.08
N SER A 190 -11.34 -0.82 7.78
CA SER A 190 -10.44 -0.26 6.77
C SER A 190 -10.66 1.25 6.60
N LEU A 191 -11.92 1.72 6.64
CA LEU A 191 -12.24 3.15 6.57
C LEU A 191 -11.76 3.92 7.81
N VAL A 192 -11.89 3.34 9.01
CA VAL A 192 -11.32 3.90 10.24
C VAL A 192 -9.80 4.00 10.14
N GLY A 193 -9.14 2.96 9.60
CA GLY A 193 -7.70 2.96 9.34
C GLY A 193 -7.28 4.06 8.35
N LEU A 194 -8.03 4.22 7.24
CA LEU A 194 -7.80 5.27 6.25
C LEU A 194 -7.89 6.66 6.88
N VAL A 195 -9.00 6.96 7.56
CA VAL A 195 -9.23 8.27 8.19
C VAL A 195 -8.19 8.54 9.27
N GLY A 196 -7.88 7.54 10.10
CA GLY A 196 -6.83 7.65 11.12
C GLY A 196 -5.46 7.95 10.53
N CYS A 197 -5.07 7.29 9.43
CA CYS A 197 -3.81 7.56 8.76
C CYS A 197 -3.77 8.98 8.18
N LEU A 198 -4.85 9.44 7.55
CA LEU A 198 -4.92 10.80 6.97
C LEU A 198 -4.86 11.88 8.05
N ILE A 199 -5.62 11.73 9.14
CA ILE A 199 -5.59 12.68 10.27
C ILE A 199 -4.17 12.77 10.85
N MET A 200 -3.53 11.62 11.11
CA MET A 200 -2.17 11.59 11.64
C MET A 200 -1.15 12.19 10.69
N CYS A 201 -1.33 11.99 9.37
CA CYS A 201 -0.48 12.57 8.35
C CYS A 201 -0.48 14.12 8.43
N PHE A 202 -1.66 14.75 8.51
CA PHE A 202 -1.76 16.20 8.64
C PHE A 202 -1.31 16.71 10.02
N LEU A 203 -1.53 15.94 11.09
CA LEU A 203 -1.11 16.29 12.44
C LEU A 203 0.42 16.35 12.60
N ILE A 204 1.15 15.49 11.88
CA ILE A 204 2.62 15.49 11.89
C ILE A 204 3.19 16.72 11.20
N SER A 205 2.73 16.99 9.98
CA SER A 205 3.18 18.14 9.19
C SER A 205 2.30 18.35 7.96
N ALA A 206 1.50 19.41 7.95
CA ALA A 206 0.65 19.74 6.80
C ALA A 206 1.46 19.96 5.50
N VAL A 207 2.67 20.53 5.59
CA VAL A 207 3.51 20.82 4.42
C VAL A 207 4.00 19.53 3.74
N TYR A 208 4.69 18.63 4.45
CA TYR A 208 5.16 17.39 3.85
C TYR A 208 4.00 16.49 3.38
N SER A 209 2.90 16.48 4.13
CA SER A 209 1.72 15.67 3.80
C SER A 209 1.00 16.15 2.54
N SER A 210 0.81 17.46 2.37
CA SER A 210 0.25 18.01 1.15
C SER A 210 1.12 17.74 -0.07
N VAL A 211 2.45 17.93 0.04
CA VAL A 211 3.40 17.61 -1.03
C VAL A 211 3.36 16.12 -1.40
N ALA A 212 3.36 15.22 -0.40
CA ALA A 212 3.32 13.78 -0.63
C ALA A 212 2.00 13.32 -1.28
N ILE A 213 0.86 13.89 -0.87
CA ILE A 213 -0.45 13.59 -1.47
C ILE A 213 -0.49 14.07 -2.93
N ILE A 214 -0.01 15.29 -3.21
CA ILE A 214 0.06 15.82 -4.59
C ILE A 214 0.95 14.92 -5.45
N PHE A 215 2.13 14.54 -4.95
CA PHE A 215 3.03 13.64 -5.65
C PHE A 215 2.37 12.28 -5.95
N MET A 216 1.67 11.70 -4.97
CA MET A 216 0.97 10.44 -5.14
C MET A 216 -0.18 10.55 -6.16
N LEU A 217 -0.96 11.64 -6.14
CA LEU A 217 -2.01 11.89 -7.13
C LEU A 217 -1.45 12.04 -8.54
N ILE A 218 -0.35 12.79 -8.72
CA ILE A 218 0.34 12.93 -10.01
C ILE A 218 0.79 11.55 -10.51
N MET A 219 1.36 10.72 -9.62
CA MET A 219 1.78 9.37 -9.97
C MET A 219 0.60 8.49 -10.42
N ILE A 220 -0.53 8.52 -9.70
CA ILE A 220 -1.75 7.77 -10.05
C ILE A 220 -2.29 8.23 -11.41
N ILE A 221 -2.39 9.54 -11.62
CA ILE A 221 -2.88 10.12 -12.88
C ILE A 221 -1.95 9.74 -14.04
N GLY A 222 -0.63 9.85 -13.83
CA GLY A 222 0.37 9.46 -14.83
C GLY A 222 0.29 7.97 -15.20
N LEU A 223 0.08 7.09 -14.21
CA LEU A 223 -0.15 5.66 -14.45
C LEU A 223 -1.47 5.41 -15.17
N HIS A 224 -2.54 6.15 -14.85
CA HIS A 224 -3.82 6.02 -15.52
C HIS A 224 -3.74 6.35 -17.02
N PHE A 225 -3.00 7.40 -17.38
CA PHE A 225 -2.78 7.77 -18.78
C PHE A 225 -1.85 6.82 -19.53
N ARG A 226 -0.86 6.24 -18.84
CA ARG A 226 0.09 5.30 -19.45
C ARG A 226 -0.43 3.87 -19.53
N ALA A 227 -1.45 3.51 -18.77
CA ALA A 227 -1.89 2.12 -18.60
C ALA A 227 -2.06 1.43 -19.97
N LEU A 228 -1.08 0.59 -20.31
CA LEU A 228 -1.23 -0.42 -21.35
C LEU A 228 -2.43 -1.31 -20.96
N PRO A 229 -3.13 -1.95 -21.91
CA PRO A 229 -4.16 -2.92 -21.59
C PRO A 229 -3.55 -4.07 -20.77
N THR A 230 -3.64 -3.98 -19.44
CA THR A 230 -3.06 -4.94 -18.51
C THR A 230 -3.97 -6.16 -18.37
N GLN A 231 -3.35 -7.34 -18.23
CA GLN A 231 -4.08 -8.60 -18.00
C GLN A 231 -4.71 -8.68 -16.61
N TRP A 232 -4.21 -7.89 -15.66
CA TRP A 232 -4.75 -7.75 -14.31
C TRP A 232 -5.97 -6.83 -14.37
N GLY A 233 -7.17 -7.39 -14.22
CA GLY A 233 -8.45 -6.70 -14.43
C GLY A 233 -8.55 -5.34 -13.73
N SER A 234 -9.29 -4.41 -14.33
CA SER A 234 -9.39 -3.04 -13.83
C SER A 234 -10.50 -2.88 -12.76
N ILE A 235 -10.19 -2.13 -11.70
CA ILE A 235 -11.18 -1.76 -10.65
C ILE A 235 -12.36 -1.01 -11.28
N SER A 236 -12.10 -0.18 -12.28
CA SER A 236 -13.12 0.52 -13.07
C SER A 236 -14.08 -0.46 -13.76
N GLN A 237 -13.60 -1.55 -14.38
CA GLN A 237 -14.47 -2.57 -14.96
C GLN A 237 -15.28 -3.31 -13.90
N ALA A 238 -14.69 -3.61 -12.74
CA ALA A 238 -15.42 -4.26 -11.64
C ALA A 238 -16.58 -3.39 -11.12
N LEU A 239 -16.34 -2.08 -10.98
CA LEU A 239 -17.38 -1.09 -10.63
C LEU A 239 -18.48 -1.02 -11.69
N ILE A 240 -18.11 -0.94 -12.97
CA ILE A 240 -19.05 -0.93 -14.09
C ILE A 240 -19.90 -2.21 -14.07
N PHE A 241 -19.28 -3.37 -13.86
CA PHE A 241 -20.00 -4.65 -13.80
C PHE A 241 -20.99 -4.69 -12.64
N HIS A 242 -20.59 -4.25 -11.44
CA HIS A 242 -21.50 -4.18 -10.30
C HIS A 242 -22.68 -3.24 -10.56
N GLN A 243 -22.41 -2.07 -11.12
CA GLN A 243 -23.43 -1.08 -11.47
C GLN A 243 -24.38 -1.61 -12.55
N VAL A 244 -23.88 -2.23 -13.61
CA VAL A 244 -24.69 -2.86 -14.67
C VAL A 244 -25.55 -3.98 -14.10
N ARG A 245 -25.00 -4.85 -13.24
CA ARG A 245 -25.77 -5.92 -12.58
C ARG A 245 -26.90 -5.34 -11.74
N LYS A 246 -26.64 -4.30 -10.95
CA LYS A 246 -27.66 -3.64 -10.13
C LYS A 246 -28.75 -3.03 -10.99
N TYR A 247 -28.39 -2.38 -12.11
CA TYR A 247 -29.36 -1.85 -13.05
C TYR A 247 -30.18 -2.94 -13.75
N LEU A 248 -29.56 -4.07 -14.13
CA LEU A 248 -30.27 -5.21 -14.70
C LEU A 248 -31.29 -5.81 -13.72
N LEU A 249 -30.96 -5.88 -12.42
CA LEU A 249 -31.89 -6.35 -11.39
C LEU A 249 -33.01 -5.34 -11.07
N MET A 250 -32.74 -4.04 -11.19
CA MET A 250 -33.75 -2.99 -11.07
C MET A 250 -34.65 -2.90 -12.32
N LEU A 251 -34.19 -3.42 -13.46
CA LEU A 251 -34.94 -3.44 -14.70
C LEU A 251 -36.08 -4.47 -14.61
N ASP A 252 -37.25 -4.02 -14.20
CA ASP A 252 -38.46 -4.83 -14.21
C ASP A 252 -39.06 -4.88 -15.61
N ILE A 253 -38.77 -5.97 -16.34
CA ILE A 253 -39.28 -6.22 -17.70
C ILE A 253 -40.82 -6.23 -17.72
N ARG A 254 -41.48 -6.55 -16.59
CA ARG A 254 -42.94 -6.62 -16.49
C ARG A 254 -43.61 -5.25 -16.42
N LYS A 255 -42.87 -4.20 -16.08
CA LYS A 255 -43.35 -2.80 -16.07
C LYS A 255 -43.12 -2.09 -17.41
N ALA A 256 -43.03 -2.83 -18.51
CA ALA A 256 -42.99 -2.24 -19.84
C ALA A 256 -44.29 -1.47 -20.11
N HIS A 257 -44.23 -0.14 -20.04
CA HIS A 257 -45.35 0.71 -20.38
C HIS A 257 -45.41 0.94 -21.89
N VAL A 258 -46.60 0.78 -22.49
CA VAL A 258 -46.88 0.98 -23.93
C VAL A 258 -46.41 2.35 -24.44
N LYS A 259 -46.38 3.36 -23.57
CA LYS A 259 -46.00 4.74 -23.90
C LYS A 259 -44.49 4.95 -24.11
N TYR A 260 -43.65 4.02 -23.62
CA TYR A 260 -42.20 4.11 -23.70
C TYR A 260 -41.62 2.93 -24.48
N TRP A 261 -42.05 2.79 -25.73
CA TRP A 261 -41.47 1.81 -26.64
C TRP A 261 -39.99 2.12 -26.90
N ARG A 262 -39.12 1.13 -26.73
CA ARG A 262 -37.70 1.20 -27.06
C ARG A 262 -37.34 0.04 -27.99
N PRO A 263 -36.81 0.29 -29.20
CA PRO A 263 -36.47 -0.79 -30.13
C PRO A 263 -35.31 -1.64 -29.59
N GLN A 264 -35.56 -2.93 -29.36
CA GLN A 264 -34.54 -3.94 -29.08
C GLN A 264 -34.37 -4.80 -30.32
N ILE A 265 -33.36 -4.48 -31.15
CA ILE A 265 -33.17 -5.11 -32.46
C ILE A 265 -32.26 -6.33 -32.32
N LEU A 266 -32.75 -7.51 -32.71
CA LEU A 266 -31.96 -8.71 -32.92
C LEU A 266 -31.66 -8.84 -34.43
N LEU A 267 -30.45 -8.49 -34.83
CA LEU A 267 -30.01 -8.54 -36.23
C LEU A 267 -29.40 -9.92 -36.56
N MET A 268 -30.03 -10.65 -37.47
CA MET A 268 -29.56 -11.96 -37.92
C MET A 268 -28.72 -11.82 -39.19
N VAL A 269 -27.42 -12.08 -39.10
CA VAL A 269 -26.48 -11.97 -40.23
C VAL A 269 -25.67 -13.26 -40.36
N SER A 270 -25.60 -13.82 -41.57
CA SER A 270 -24.85 -15.05 -41.85
C SER A 270 -23.33 -14.84 -41.87
N ARG A 271 -22.85 -13.70 -42.40
CA ARG A 271 -21.43 -13.29 -42.36
C ARG A 271 -21.30 -11.79 -42.07
N PRO A 272 -20.82 -11.38 -40.88
CA PRO A 272 -20.74 -9.97 -40.48
C PRO A 272 -19.94 -9.10 -41.46
N ARG A 273 -18.87 -9.65 -42.04
CA ARG A 273 -17.99 -8.93 -42.98
C ARG A 273 -18.63 -8.62 -44.34
N GLN A 274 -19.71 -9.31 -44.72
CA GLN A 274 -20.38 -9.13 -46.01
C GLN A 274 -21.66 -8.29 -45.92
N SER A 275 -22.05 -7.90 -44.70
CA SER A 275 -23.30 -7.18 -44.44
C SER A 275 -23.04 -5.92 -43.63
N SER A 276 -21.98 -5.17 -43.98
CA SER A 276 -21.63 -3.90 -43.33
C SER A 276 -22.75 -2.87 -43.43
N GLU A 277 -23.32 -2.70 -44.62
CA GLU A 277 -24.42 -1.74 -44.89
C GLU A 277 -25.64 -1.98 -43.96
N LEU A 278 -25.96 -3.24 -43.70
CA LEU A 278 -27.09 -3.62 -42.84
C LEU A 278 -26.78 -3.36 -41.36
N ILE A 279 -25.52 -3.57 -40.94
CA ILE A 279 -25.06 -3.30 -39.58
C ILE A 279 -25.03 -1.78 -39.35
N ASP A 280 -24.57 -1.00 -40.31
CA ASP A 280 -24.51 0.46 -40.24
C ASP A 280 -25.92 1.07 -40.17
N PHE A 281 -26.85 0.61 -41.00
CA PHE A 281 -28.26 1.01 -40.93
C PHE A 281 -28.89 0.77 -39.55
N ILE A 282 -28.61 -0.38 -38.93
CA ILE A 282 -29.15 -0.70 -37.60
C ILE A 282 -28.45 0.08 -36.49
N ASN A 283 -27.17 0.39 -36.65
CA ASN A 283 -26.45 1.27 -35.73
C ASN A 283 -27.03 2.68 -35.75
N ASP A 284 -27.42 3.19 -36.93
CA ASP A 284 -28.05 4.51 -37.09
C ASP A 284 -29.45 4.57 -36.48
N ILE A 285 -30.21 3.47 -36.50
CA ILE A 285 -31.51 3.39 -35.82
C ILE A 285 -31.37 3.39 -34.29
N LYS A 286 -30.24 2.93 -33.75
CA LYS A 286 -30.04 2.69 -32.31
C LYS A 286 -29.30 3.80 -31.57
N LYS A 287 -28.41 4.53 -32.24
CA LYS A 287 -27.72 5.71 -31.67
C LYS A 287 -28.69 6.87 -31.49
#